data_AF-R7UC21-F1
#
_entry.id   AF-R7UC21-F1
#
_cell.length_a   1.000
_cell.length_b   1.000
_cell.length_c   1.000
_cell.angle_alpha   90.00
_cell.angle_beta   90.00
_cell.angle_gamma   90.00
#
_symmetry.space_group_name_H-M   'P 1'
#
loop_
_entity.id
_entity.type
_entity.pdbx_description
1 polymer ?
#
loop_
_entity_poly.entity_id
_entity_poly.type
_entity_poly.pdbx_seq_one_letter_code
_entity_poly.pdbx_strand_id
1 'polypeptide(L)'
;PNGLFVITPDQVNDFIFDLPVKKIHGVGRVTAEKLHKKGIKTCGQLRQYSILELSRWFGSFGERLWELSRGQDDREVQTSRRRKSLSVEHTYDKDLAGLEEIVAQIVPLLEELQERFKRIEKEYEVHKHFVKVKFADF
;
A
#
# COMPACT_ATOMS: atom_id res chain seq x y z
N PRO A 1 -9.87 22.73 4.25
CA PRO A 1 -10.22 21.58 5.13
C PRO A 1 -11.70 21.71 5.54
N ASN A 2 -12.39 20.60 5.85
CA ASN A 2 -13.87 20.56 5.99
C ASN A 2 -14.66 20.97 4.73
N GLY A 3 -14.23 20.49 3.56
CA GLY A 3 -14.94 20.68 2.30
C GLY A 3 -15.25 19.33 1.67
N LEU A 4 -16.29 19.29 0.83
CA LEU A 4 -16.66 18.13 0.02
C LEU A 4 -16.37 18.43 -1.44
N PHE A 5 -15.93 17.42 -2.18
CA PHE A 5 -15.76 17.47 -3.63
C PHE A 5 -16.47 16.27 -4.23
N VAL A 6 -17.39 16.52 -5.16
CA VAL A 6 -18.22 15.50 -5.80
C VAL A 6 -17.82 15.42 -7.27
N ILE A 7 -17.63 14.20 -7.77
CA ILE A 7 -17.39 13.92 -9.18
C ILE A 7 -18.58 13.09 -9.65
N THR A 8 -19.40 13.64 -10.53
CA THR A 8 -20.55 12.94 -11.12
C THR A 8 -20.11 12.08 -12.31
N PRO A 9 -20.89 11.07 -12.73
CA PRO A 9 -20.50 10.16 -13.81
C PRO A 9 -20.09 10.85 -15.12
N ASP A 10 -20.74 11.95 -15.48
CA ASP A 10 -20.43 12.78 -16.64
C ASP A 10 -19.09 13.53 -16.52
N GLN A 11 -18.65 13.84 -15.29
CA GLN A 11 -17.37 14.52 -15.02
C GLN A 11 -16.18 13.55 -14.94
N VAL A 12 -16.42 12.25 -14.78
CA VAL A 12 -15.37 11.24 -14.52
C VAL A 12 -14.32 11.24 -15.63
N ASN A 13 -14.75 11.28 -16.89
CA ASN A 13 -13.82 11.17 -18.01
C ASN A 13 -12.83 12.34 -18.04
N ASP A 14 -13.34 13.57 -17.97
CA ASP A 14 -12.52 14.79 -18.03
C ASP A 14 -11.64 14.91 -16.78
N PHE A 15 -12.22 14.66 -15.60
CA PHE A 15 -11.48 14.70 -14.33
C PHE A 15 -10.31 13.72 -14.33
N ILE A 16 -10.55 12.48 -14.76
CA ILE A 16 -9.50 11.46 -14.77
C ILE A 16 -8.48 11.74 -15.86
N PHE A 17 -8.88 12.23 -17.04
CA PHE A 17 -7.95 12.47 -18.15
C PHE A 17 -6.74 13.32 -17.73
N ASP A 18 -6.98 14.40 -16.99
CA ASP A 18 -5.94 15.31 -16.50
C ASP A 18 -5.30 14.88 -15.17
N LEU A 19 -5.82 13.82 -14.54
CA LEU A 19 -5.35 13.35 -13.24
C LEU A 19 -3.88 12.85 -13.35
N PRO A 20 -2.95 13.36 -12.53
CA PRO A 20 -1.59 12.85 -12.50
C PRO A 20 -1.56 11.39 -12.06
N VAL A 21 -0.74 10.55 -12.71
CA VAL A 21 -0.69 9.10 -12.41
C VAL A 21 -0.35 8.80 -10.94
N LYS A 22 0.41 9.68 -10.28
CA LYS A 22 0.74 9.57 -8.83
C LYS A 22 -0.46 9.70 -7.88
N LYS A 23 -1.61 10.16 -8.39
CA LYS A 23 -2.86 10.29 -7.61
C LYS A 23 -3.73 9.05 -7.72
N ILE A 24 -3.41 8.12 -8.63
CA ILE A 24 -4.10 6.83 -8.73
C ILE A 24 -3.79 6.01 -7.48
N HIS A 25 -4.83 5.45 -6.86
CA HIS A 25 -4.67 4.58 -5.71
C HIS A 25 -3.81 3.35 -6.05
N GLY A 26 -2.74 3.12 -5.30
CA GLY A 26 -1.75 2.05 -5.55
C GLY A 26 -0.52 2.50 -6.34
N VAL A 27 -0.53 3.70 -6.94
CA VAL A 27 0.66 4.28 -7.59
C VAL A 27 1.50 5.03 -6.56
N GLY A 28 2.44 4.32 -5.95
CA GLY A 28 3.48 4.91 -5.10
C GLY A 28 4.62 5.55 -5.88
N ARG A 29 5.62 6.08 -5.17
CA ARG A 29 6.80 6.76 -5.73
C ARG A 29 7.48 5.96 -6.85
N VAL A 30 7.80 4.69 -6.59
CA VAL A 30 8.54 3.83 -7.53
C VAL A 30 7.74 3.58 -8.82
N THR A 31 6.44 3.32 -8.71
CA THR A 31 5.58 3.10 -9.88
C THR A 31 5.42 4.39 -10.69
N ALA A 32 5.23 5.53 -10.02
CA ALA A 32 5.18 6.84 -10.68
C ALA A 32 6.48 7.15 -11.43
N GLU A 33 7.65 6.89 -10.84
CA GLU A 33 8.95 7.07 -11.50
C GLU A 33 9.09 6.19 -12.74
N LYS A 34 8.66 4.91 -12.68
CA LYS A 34 8.65 4.01 -13.84
C LYS A 34 7.76 4.53 -14.97
N LEU A 35 6.58 5.06 -14.65
CA LEU A 35 5.67 5.69 -15.60
C LEU A 35 6.27 6.98 -16.20
N HIS A 36 6.85 7.85 -15.38
CA HIS A 36 7.50 9.08 -15.82
C HIS A 36 8.67 8.81 -16.76
N LYS A 37 9.48 7.77 -16.50
CA LYS A 37 10.58 7.33 -17.40
C LYS A 37 10.07 6.93 -18.79
N LYS A 38 8.79 6.57 -18.92
CA LYS A 38 8.11 6.26 -20.19
C LYS A 38 7.36 7.47 -20.76
N GLY A 39 7.51 8.66 -20.17
CA GLY A 39 6.81 9.87 -20.60
C GLY A 39 5.38 10.01 -20.07
N ILE A 40 4.93 9.09 -19.20
CA ILE A 40 3.54 9.03 -18.73
C ILE A 40 3.40 9.75 -17.40
N LYS A 41 2.79 10.94 -17.41
CA LYS A 41 2.54 11.79 -16.24
C LYS A 41 1.08 11.90 -15.85
N THR A 42 0.16 11.76 -16.81
CA THR A 42 -1.30 11.84 -16.59
C THR A 42 -2.02 10.55 -17.01
N CYS A 43 -3.24 10.34 -16.52
CA CYS A 43 -4.06 9.20 -16.97
C CYS A 43 -4.39 9.29 -18.46
N GLY A 44 -4.58 10.49 -19.03
CA GLY A 44 -4.80 10.68 -20.46
C GLY A 44 -3.65 10.13 -21.31
N GLN A 45 -2.41 10.33 -20.87
CA GLN A 45 -1.22 9.72 -21.49
C GLN A 45 -1.19 8.20 -21.26
N LEU A 46 -1.54 7.75 -20.05
CA LEU A 46 -1.59 6.32 -19.71
C LEU A 46 -2.61 5.55 -20.57
N ARG A 47 -3.74 6.19 -20.94
CA ARG A 47 -4.78 5.61 -21.80
C ARG A 47 -4.30 5.28 -23.21
N GLN A 48 -3.20 5.90 -23.69
CA GLN A 48 -2.65 5.65 -25.03
C GLN A 48 -2.02 4.25 -25.17
N TYR A 49 -1.78 3.57 -24.05
CA TYR A 49 -1.18 2.24 -24.03
C TYR A 49 -2.23 1.15 -23.90
N SER A 50 -1.98 0.04 -24.58
CA SER A 50 -2.82 -1.15 -24.50
C SER A 50 -2.68 -1.84 -23.14
N ILE A 51 -3.71 -2.61 -22.75
CA ILE A 51 -3.66 -3.46 -21.56
C ILE A 51 -2.45 -4.40 -21.60
N LEU A 52 -2.10 -4.95 -22.77
CA LEU A 52 -0.95 -5.83 -22.96
C LEU A 52 0.39 -5.14 -22.65
N GLU A 53 0.58 -3.90 -23.11
CA GLU A 53 1.79 -3.12 -22.81
C GLU A 53 1.92 -2.81 -21.33
N LEU A 54 0.83 -2.38 -20.69
CA LEU A 54 0.83 -2.07 -19.26
C LEU A 54 1.06 -3.32 -18.43
N SER A 55 0.42 -4.45 -18.76
CA SER A 55 0.63 -5.73 -18.08
C SER A 55 2.06 -6.25 -18.27
N ARG A 56 2.69 -6.04 -19.43
CA ARG A 56 4.12 -6.37 -19.63
C ARG A 56 5.05 -5.55 -18.73
N TRP A 57 4.70 -4.31 -18.41
CA TRP A 57 5.55 -3.44 -17.59
C TRP A 57 5.31 -3.57 -16.09
N PHE A 58 4.06 -3.85 -15.68
CA PHE A 58 3.62 -3.77 -14.28
C PHE A 58 2.95 -5.05 -13.77
N GLY A 59 2.93 -6.13 -14.55
CA GLY A 59 2.29 -7.39 -14.18
C GLY A 59 0.78 -7.22 -14.00
N SER A 60 0.21 -7.86 -12.96
CA SER A 60 -1.21 -7.73 -12.62
C SER A 60 -1.65 -6.30 -12.32
N PHE A 61 -0.72 -5.43 -11.89
CA PHE A 61 -1.03 -4.02 -11.67
C PHE A 61 -1.17 -3.23 -12.98
N GLY A 62 -0.70 -3.76 -14.11
CA GLY A 62 -0.83 -3.12 -15.42
C GLY A 62 -2.28 -3.07 -15.92
N GLU A 63 -3.00 -4.18 -15.79
CA GLU A 63 -4.45 -4.24 -16.00
C GLU A 63 -5.16 -3.23 -15.10
N ARG A 64 -4.79 -3.19 -13.82
CA ARG A 64 -5.38 -2.24 -12.89
C ARG A 64 -5.13 -0.77 -13.25
N LEU A 65 -3.93 -0.44 -13.73
CA LEU A 65 -3.61 0.89 -14.23
C LEU A 65 -4.45 1.24 -15.46
N TRP A 66 -4.69 0.27 -16.34
CA TRP A 66 -5.50 0.44 -17.53
C TRP A 66 -6.95 0.81 -17.17
N GLU A 67 -7.57 0.06 -16.26
CA GLU A 67 -8.93 0.30 -15.75
C GLU A 67 -9.05 1.64 -15.02
N LEU A 68 -8.18 1.89 -14.04
CA LEU A 68 -8.23 3.09 -13.20
C LEU A 68 -8.00 4.36 -14.00
N SER A 69 -7.13 4.30 -15.01
CA SER A 69 -6.93 5.44 -15.92
C SER A 69 -8.21 5.80 -16.70
N ARG A 70 -9.18 4.88 -16.79
CA ARG A 70 -10.50 5.04 -17.44
C ARG A 70 -11.66 5.22 -16.46
N GLY A 71 -11.38 5.34 -15.16
CA GLY A 71 -12.41 5.46 -14.12
C GLY A 71 -13.16 4.18 -13.82
N GLN A 72 -12.63 3.04 -14.26
CA GLN A 72 -13.22 1.73 -14.00
C GLN A 72 -12.66 1.20 -12.68
N ASP A 73 -13.54 1.04 -11.70
CA ASP A 73 -13.22 0.50 -10.38
C ASP A 73 -14.41 -0.27 -9.81
N ASP A 74 -14.55 -1.53 -10.18
CA ASP A 74 -15.66 -2.40 -9.74
C ASP A 74 -15.44 -3.01 -8.35
N ARG A 75 -14.49 -2.49 -7.56
CA ARG A 75 -14.27 -3.00 -6.20
C ARG A 75 -15.47 -2.62 -5.33
N GLU A 76 -16.12 -3.63 -4.78
CA GLU A 76 -17.19 -3.41 -3.82
C GLU A 76 -16.68 -2.72 -2.55
N VAL A 77 -17.52 -1.86 -1.99
CA VAL A 77 -17.28 -1.26 -0.68
C VAL A 77 -17.37 -2.34 0.38
N GLN A 78 -16.24 -2.67 0.98
CA GLN A 78 -16.16 -3.62 2.09
C GLN A 78 -16.43 -2.87 3.40
N THR A 79 -17.64 -3.03 3.95
CA THR A 79 -18.07 -2.37 5.20
C THR A 79 -17.44 -2.98 6.45
N SER A 80 -16.89 -4.18 6.34
CA SER A 80 -16.12 -4.84 7.40
C SER A 80 -14.85 -5.45 6.84
N ARG A 81 -13.80 -5.46 7.65
CA ARG A 81 -12.53 -6.09 7.30
C ARG A 81 -11.95 -6.76 8.53
N ARG A 82 -11.73 -8.07 8.44
CA ARG A 82 -10.96 -8.80 9.47
C ARG A 82 -9.48 -8.48 9.34
N ARG A 83 -8.82 -8.25 10.47
CA ARG A 83 -7.37 -8.03 10.52
C ARG A 83 -6.66 -9.34 10.14
N LYS A 84 -5.56 -9.25 9.37
CA LYS A 84 -4.79 -10.44 8.94
C LYS A 84 -3.48 -10.62 9.69
N SER A 85 -2.97 -9.58 10.33
CA SER A 85 -1.74 -9.61 11.12
C SER A 85 -1.80 -8.59 12.25
N LEU A 86 -1.12 -8.88 13.35
CA LEU A 86 -0.87 -7.97 14.46
C LEU A 86 0.64 -7.96 14.72
N SER A 87 1.24 -6.78 14.80
CA SER A 87 2.69 -6.62 15.05
C SER A 87 2.98 -5.47 16.00
N VAL A 88 4.15 -5.55 16.62
CA VAL A 88 4.84 -4.48 17.35
C VAL A 88 6.24 -4.40 16.78
N GLU A 89 6.71 -3.19 16.51
CA GLU A 89 8.01 -2.95 15.92
C GLU A 89 8.52 -1.57 16.34
N HIS A 90 9.78 -1.51 16.77
CA HIS A 90 10.46 -0.29 17.16
C HIS A 90 11.65 -0.02 16.25
N THR A 91 11.87 1.26 15.95
CA THR A 91 13.15 1.77 15.42
C THR A 91 13.82 2.48 16.59
N TYR A 92 15.03 2.05 16.94
CA TYR A 92 15.77 2.56 18.09
C TYR A 92 16.59 3.79 17.71
N ASP A 93 16.84 4.69 18.68
CA ASP A 93 17.64 5.90 18.46
C ASP A 93 19.12 5.59 18.20
N LYS A 94 19.59 4.44 18.68
CA LYS A 94 20.94 3.90 18.44
C LYS A 94 20.81 2.48 17.92
N ASP A 95 21.69 2.12 16.98
CA ASP A 95 21.79 0.74 16.51
C ASP A 95 22.15 -0.17 17.68
N LEU A 96 21.47 -1.32 17.73
CA LEU A 96 21.75 -2.36 18.71
C LEU A 96 22.92 -3.19 18.21
N ALA A 97 23.95 -3.35 19.05
CA ALA A 97 25.16 -4.07 18.70
C ALA A 97 25.13 -5.47 19.34
N GLY A 98 25.12 -6.50 18.50
CA GLY A 98 25.23 -7.88 18.96
C GLY A 98 23.89 -8.54 19.33
N LEU A 99 23.96 -9.85 19.54
CA LEU A 99 22.78 -10.69 19.73
C LEU A 99 22.13 -10.44 21.10
N GLU A 100 22.92 -10.20 22.14
CA GLU A 100 22.39 -9.99 23.49
C GLU A 100 21.47 -8.76 23.57
N GLU A 101 21.89 -7.64 22.99
CA GLU A 101 21.09 -6.40 22.96
C GLU A 101 19.78 -6.60 22.17
N ILE A 102 19.83 -7.30 21.04
CA ILE A 102 18.65 -7.60 20.23
C ILE A 102 17.68 -8.49 21.01
N VAL A 103 18.17 -9.56 21.65
CA VAL A 103 17.34 -10.49 22.43
C VAL A 103 16.70 -9.78 23.62
N ALA A 104 17.42 -8.88 24.29
CA ALA A 104 16.88 -8.09 25.37
C ALA A 104 15.68 -7.22 24.94
N GLN A 105 15.66 -6.76 23.69
CA GLN A 105 14.53 -5.99 23.15
C GLN A 105 13.33 -6.87 22.73
N ILE A 106 13.50 -8.17 22.52
CA ILE A 106 12.39 -9.05 22.14
C ILE A 106 11.35 -9.14 23.26
N VAL A 107 11.80 -9.17 24.52
CA VAL A 107 10.92 -9.30 25.70
C VAL A 107 9.89 -8.15 25.77
N PRO A 108 10.28 -6.86 25.81
CA PRO A 108 9.31 -5.78 25.86
C PRO A 108 8.40 -5.72 24.61
N LEU A 109 8.92 -6.03 23.42
CA LEU A 109 8.12 -6.11 22.20
C LEU A 109 7.05 -7.21 22.28
N LEU A 110 7.38 -8.36 22.87
CA LEU A 110 6.47 -9.47 23.05
C LEU A 110 5.39 -9.15 24.08
N GLU A 111 5.75 -8.52 25.19
CA GLU A 111 4.79 -8.07 26.20
C GLU A 111 3.76 -7.11 25.59
N GLU A 112 4.22 -6.11 24.83
CA GLU A 112 3.32 -5.19 24.14
C GLU A 112 2.44 -5.91 23.09
N LEU A 113 3.02 -6.86 22.35
CA LEU A 113 2.26 -7.65 21.38
C LEU A 113 1.17 -8.48 22.07
N GLN A 114 1.48 -9.09 23.22
CA GLN A 114 0.52 -9.84 24.03
C GLN A 114 -0.59 -8.94 24.55
N GLU A 115 -0.28 -7.73 25.04
CA GLU A 115 -1.30 -6.77 25.47
C GLU A 115 -2.23 -6.36 24.33
N ARG A 116 -1.69 -6.13 23.13
CA ARG A 116 -2.49 -5.85 21.94
C ARG A 116 -3.32 -7.06 21.52
N PHE A 117 -2.79 -8.28 21.68
CA PHE A 117 -3.48 -9.51 21.30
C PHE A 117 -4.63 -9.86 22.24
N LYS A 118 -4.49 -9.66 23.56
CA LYS A 118 -5.57 -9.85 24.56
C LYS A 118 -6.87 -9.15 24.20
N ARG A 119 -6.80 -8.01 23.50
CA ARG A 119 -7.98 -7.24 23.04
C ARG A 119 -8.77 -7.94 21.93
N ILE A 120 -8.17 -8.90 21.24
CA ILE A 120 -8.72 -9.58 20.07
C ILE A 120 -8.66 -11.11 20.17
N GLU A 121 -8.10 -11.67 21.25
CA GLU A 121 -7.80 -13.11 21.40
C GLU A 121 -9.04 -14.01 21.29
N LYS A 122 -10.23 -13.49 21.61
CA LYS A 122 -11.50 -14.22 21.50
C LYS A 122 -11.95 -14.43 20.06
N GLU A 123 -11.45 -13.62 19.12
CA GLU A 123 -11.89 -13.61 17.72
C GLU A 123 -10.84 -14.17 16.76
N TYR A 124 -9.58 -14.28 17.20
CA TYR A 124 -8.44 -14.59 16.33
C TYR A 124 -7.58 -15.69 16.95
N GLU A 125 -7.23 -16.69 16.11
CA GLU A 125 -6.22 -17.69 16.41
C GLU A 125 -4.94 -17.36 15.63
N VAL A 126 -3.77 -17.58 16.23
CA VAL A 126 -2.50 -17.25 15.56
C VAL A 126 -1.98 -18.44 14.77
N HIS A 127 -1.95 -18.30 13.45
CA HIS A 127 -1.45 -19.34 12.55
C HIS A 127 0.06 -19.27 12.26
N LYS A 128 0.68 -18.10 12.42
CA LYS A 128 2.10 -17.90 12.11
C LYS A 128 2.71 -16.76 12.94
N HIS A 129 3.93 -16.97 13.42
CA HIS A 129 4.78 -15.95 14.03
C HIS A 129 6.06 -15.75 13.22
N PHE A 130 6.60 -14.54 13.25
CA PHE A 130 7.92 -14.23 12.71
C PHE A 130 8.50 -13.02 13.42
N VAL A 131 9.82 -12.91 13.41
CA VAL A 131 10.55 -11.72 13.87
C VAL A 131 11.05 -10.97 12.64
N LYS A 132 11.02 -9.63 12.70
CA LYS A 132 11.56 -8.76 11.66
C LYS A 132 12.70 -7.95 12.25
N VAL A 133 13.86 -8.02 11.61
CA VAL A 133 15.04 -7.22 11.92
C VAL A 133 15.35 -6.36 10.70
N LYS A 134 15.72 -5.11 10.93
CA LYS A 134 16.14 -4.16 9.90
C LYS A 134 17.55 -3.68 10.22
N PHE A 135 18.42 -3.75 9.22
CA PHE A 135 19.83 -3.37 9.35
C PHE A 135 20.04 -1.90 8.94
N ALA A 136 21.23 -1.38 9.23
CA ALA A 136 21.59 0.01 8.99
C ALA A 136 21.57 0.41 7.49
N ASP A 137 21.68 -0.56 6.58
CA ASP A 137 21.69 -0.38 5.12
C ASP A 137 20.30 -0.51 4.45
N PHE A 138 19.23 -0.71 5.24
CA PHE A 138 17.82 -0.71 4.81
C PHE A 138 17.47 -1.79 3.75
#